data_AF-A0A8H7NKQ6-F1
#
_entry.id   AF-A0A8H7NKQ6-F1
#
_cell.length_a   1.000
_cell.length_b   1.000
_cell.length_c   1.000
_cell.angle_alpha   90.00
_cell.angle_beta   90.00
_cell.angle_gamma   90.00
#
_symmetry.space_group_name_H-M   'P 1'
#
loop_
_entity.id
_entity.type
_entity.pdbx_description
1 polymer ?
#
loop_
_entity_poly.entity_id
_entity_poly.type
_entity_poly.pdbx_seq_one_letter_code
_entity_poly.pdbx_strand_id
1 'polypeptide(L)' 'MAVIGVQDHFTGQAINALVSLKPGNDVVETPHTEFKAQMRKEIGPFATPKAIFIVDDLPKTRSGKIMRRIL' A
#
# COMPACT_ATOMS: atom_id res chain seq x y z
N MET A 1 -7.13 0.29 -1.85
CA MET A 1 -5.79 0.31 -1.20
C MET A 1 -5.94 0.48 0.29
N ALA A 2 -5.02 -0.07 1.06
CA ALA A 2 -4.88 0.15 2.51
C ALA A 2 -3.42 0.52 2.81
N VAL A 3 -3.20 1.33 3.84
CA VAL A 3 -1.86 1.74 4.28
C VAL A 3 -1.74 1.44 5.76
N ILE A 4 -0.63 0.84 6.16
CA ILE A 4 -0.33 0.44 7.54
C ILE A 4 1.03 0.96 7.96
N GLY A 5 1.13 1.33 9.23
CA GLY A 5 2.41 1.59 9.88
C GLY A 5 2.96 0.28 10.42
N VAL A 6 4.13 -0.14 9.96
CA VAL A 6 4.88 -1.25 10.52
C VAL A 6 6.04 -0.72 11.36
N GLN A 7 6.42 -1.47 12.40
CA GLN A 7 7.57 -1.11 13.21
C GLN A 7 8.84 -1.14 12.37
N ASP A 8 9.64 -0.08 12.45
CA ASP A 8 10.91 0.03 11.75
C ASP A 8 12.02 0.36 12.74
N HIS A 9 13.11 -0.39 12.73
CA HIS A 9 14.18 -0.20 13.70
C HIS A 9 14.96 1.11 13.51
N PHE A 10 14.90 1.76 12.34
CA PHE A 10 15.62 2.99 12.07
C PHE A 10 14.72 4.22 12.19
N THR A 11 13.50 4.16 11.64
CA THR A 11 12.58 5.31 11.61
C THR A 11 11.48 5.23 12.68
N GLY A 12 11.46 4.19 13.51
CA GLY A 12 10.42 3.89 14.50
C GLY A 12 9.17 3.28 13.85
N GLN A 13 8.66 3.92 12.80
CA GLN A 13 7.59 3.40 11.96
C GLN A 13 7.92 3.58 10.48
N ALA A 14 7.53 2.60 9.66
CA ALA A 14 7.58 2.66 8.21
C ALA A 14 6.19 2.46 7.62
N ILE A 15 5.94 3.12 6.50
CA ILE A 15 4.68 3.04 5.77
C ILE A 15 4.74 1.83 4.84
N ASN A 16 3.83 0.89 5.00
CA ASN A 16 3.61 -0.19 4.04
C ASN A 16 2.25 -0.01 3.38
N ALA A 17 2.20 -0.19 2.06
CA ALA A 17 0.99 -0.05 1.27
C ALA A 17 0.52 -1.41 0.74
N LEU A 18 -0.75 -1.74 0.97
CA LEU A 18 -1.43 -2.86 0.34
C LEU A 18 -2.32 -2.34 -0.78
N VAL A 19 -2.01 -2.73 -2.01
CA VAL A 19 -2.68 -2.27 -3.22
C VAL A 19 -3.42 -3.45 -3.83
N SER A 20 -4.71 -3.28 -4.07
CA SER A 20 -5.50 -4.19 -4.89
C SER A 20 -5.74 -3.48 -6.22
N LEU A 21 -5.38 -4.15 -7.30
CA LEU A 21 -5.48 -3.63 -8.65
C LEU A 21 -6.94 -3.73 -9.12
N LYS A 22 -7.34 -2.80 -9.98
CA LYS A 22 -8.64 -2.89 -10.64
C LYS A 22 -8.58 -4.03 -11.68
N PRO A 23 -9.73 -4.69 -11.96
CA PRO A 23 -9.78 -5.69 -13.03
C PRO A 23 -9.26 -5.12 -14.34
N GLY A 24 -8.37 -5.86 -15.01
CA GLY A 24 -7.72 -5.42 -16.26
C GLY A 24 -6.35 -4.77 -16.08
N ASN A 25 -5.86 -4.60 -14.85
CA ASN A 25 -4.48 -4.20 -14.57
C ASN A 25 -3.71 -5.40 -13.99
N ASP A 26 -2.66 -5.83 -14.67
CA ASP A 26 -1.79 -6.89 -14.18
C ASP A 26 -0.68 -6.37 -13.26
N VAL A 27 -0.29 -7.22 -12.30
CA VAL A 27 0.81 -6.97 -11.35
C VAL A 27 2.12 -6.67 -12.09
N VAL A 28 2.32 -7.33 -13.23
CA VAL A 28 3.51 -7.19 -14.08
C VAL A 28 3.56 -5.82 -14.75
N GLU A 29 2.41 -5.25 -15.08
CA GLU A 29 2.31 -3.97 -15.79
C GLU A 29 2.39 -2.76 -14.85
N THR A 30 2.16 -2.94 -13.55
CA THR A 30 2.13 -1.82 -12.60
C THR A 30 3.53 -1.55 -12.04
N PRO A 31 4.26 -0.50 -12.48
CA PRO A 31 5.63 -0.31 -12.04
C PRO A 31 5.64 0.27 -10.62
N HIS A 32 6.24 -0.45 -9.67
CA HIS A 32 6.42 0.04 -8.29
C HIS A 32 7.10 1.42 -8.25
N THR A 33 7.97 1.70 -9.21
CA THR A 33 8.67 2.97 -9.35
C THR A 33 7.74 4.13 -9.69
N GLU A 34 6.79 3.93 -10.59
CA GLU A 34 5.84 4.96 -11.00
C GLU A 34 4.90 5.32 -9.86
N PHE A 35 4.38 4.31 -9.16
CA PHE A 35 3.56 4.53 -7.96
C PHE A 35 4.31 5.32 -6.88
N LYS A 36 5.58 4.97 -6.61
CA LYS A 36 6.43 5.72 -5.66
C LYS A 36 6.67 7.15 -6.15
N ALA A 37 6.91 7.36 -7.44
CA ALA A 37 7.10 8.69 -8.02
C ALA A 37 5.84 9.55 -7.88
N GLN A 38 4.66 8.98 -8.14
CA GLN A 38 3.38 9.65 -7.96
C GLN A 38 3.13 10.02 -6.50
N MET A 39 3.37 9.11 -5.55
CA MET A 39 3.26 9.41 -4.12
C MET A 39 4.21 10.53 -3.67
N ARG A 40 5.45 10.53 -4.17
CA ARG A 40 6.40 11.62 -3.91
C ARG A 40 5.95 12.96 -4.47
N LYS A 41 5.30 12.95 -5.63
CA LYS A 41 4.78 14.17 -6.27
C LYS A 41 3.55 14.73 -5.55
N GLU A 42 2.62 13.87 -5.15
CA GLU A 42 1.33 14.28 -4.58
C GLU A 42 1.43 14.61 -3.08
N ILE A 43 2.18 13.82 -2.31
CA ILE A 43 2.22 13.95 -0.84
C ILE A 43 3.61 14.35 -0.36
N GLY A 44 4.65 13.74 -0.95
CA GLY A 44 6.04 14.03 -0.61
C GLY A 44 6.86 12.79 -0.22
N PRO A 45 8.18 12.95 -0.03
CA PRO A 45 9.09 11.84 0.22
C PRO A 45 8.82 11.09 1.53
N PHE A 46 8.34 11.77 2.57
CA PHE A 46 8.01 11.14 3.86
C PHE A 46 6.82 10.16 3.78
N ALA A 47 5.93 10.35 2.81
CA ALA A 47 4.76 9.50 2.60
C ALA A 47 5.04 8.34 1.63
N THR A 48 6.28 8.21 1.14
CA THR A 48 6.63 7.12 0.22
C THR A 48 6.63 5.79 0.97
N PRO A 49 5.83 4.79 0.54
CA PRO A 49 5.83 3.49 1.19
C PRO A 49 7.19 2.81 1.06
N LYS A 50 7.67 2.23 2.17
CA LYS A 50 8.89 1.42 2.21
C LYS A 50 8.67 0.13 1.42
N ALA A 51 7.54 -0.55 1.66
CA ALA A 51 7.10 -1.71 0.90
C ALA A 51 5.70 -1.49 0.30
N ILE A 52 5.48 -2.10 -0.86
CA ILE A 52 4.19 -2.14 -1.56
C ILE A 52 3.88 -3.61 -1.79
N PHE A 53 2.73 -4.05 -1.30
CA PHE A 53 2.24 -5.41 -1.46
C PHE A 53 1.02 -5.37 -2.38
N ILE A 54 1.11 -6.03 -3.52
CA ILE A 54 -0.03 -6.20 -4.40
C ILE A 54 -0.79 -7.44 -3.93
N VAL A 55 -2.07 -7.26 -3.61
CA VAL A 55 -2.95 -8.30 -3.09
C VAL A 55 -4.25 -8.33 -3.90
N ASP A 56 -4.80 -9.51 -4.13
CA ASP A 56 -6.01 -9.66 -4.93
C ASP A 56 -7.20 -8.95 -4.27
N ASP A 57 -7.36 -9.16 -2.96
CA ASP A 57 -8.32 -8.40 -2.16
C ASP A 57 -7.77 -8.04 -0.79
N LEU A 58 -8.28 -6.94 -0.25
CA LEU A 58 -8.01 -6.52 1.11
C LEU A 58 -8.92 -7.29 2.07
N PRO A 59 -8.44 -7.66 3.27
CA PRO A 59 -9.27 -8.30 4.28
C PRO A 59 -10.44 -7.39 4.68
N LYS A 60 -11.66 -7.80 4.34
CA LYS A 60 -12.90 -7.08 4.61
C LYS A 60 -13.79 -7.86 5.57
N THR A 61 -14.55 -7.16 6.40
CA THR A 61 -15.64 -7.76 7.19
C THR A 61 -16.77 -8.22 6.25
N ARG A 62 -17.71 -9.03 6.76
CA ARG A 62 -18.94 -9.40 6.02
C ARG A 62 -19.77 -8.18 5.57
N SER A 63 -19.57 -7.02 6.17
CA SER A 63 -20.20 -5.74 5.80
C SER A 63 -19.37 -4.94 4.76
N GLY A 64 -18.25 -5.48 4.27
CA GLY A 64 -17.37 -4.83 3.29
C GLY A 64 -16.39 -3.81 3.87
N LYS A 65 -16.34 -3.62 5.20
CA LYS A 65 -15.39 -2.68 5.83
C LYS A 65 -13.99 -3.28 5.90
N ILE A 66 -12.97 -2.50 5.56
CA ILE A 66 -11.55 -2.94 5.65
C ILE A 66 -11.19 -3.22 7.11
N MET A 67 -10.69 -4.43 7.39
CA MET A 67 -10.26 -4.83 8.73
C MET A 67 -8.82 -4.41 8.99
N ARG A 68 -8.64 -3.21 9.55
CA ARG A 68 -7.32 -2.65 9.86
C ARG A 68 -6.54 -3.37 10.97
N ARG A 69 -7.19 -4.24 11.76
CA ARG A 69 -6.54 -4.97 12.87
C ARG A 69 -5.72 -6.19 12.42
N ILE A 70 -5.96 -6.68 11.21
CA ILE A 70 -5.31 -7.87 10.63
C ILE A 70 -4.27 -7.48 9.57
N LEU A 71 -4.12 -6.17 9.35
CA LEU A 71 -3.17 -5.57 8.44
C LEU A 71 -1.97 -5.09 9.26
#